data_AF-A0A1D7VUE9-F1
#
_entry.id   AF-A0A1D7VUE9-F1
#
_cell.length_a   1.000
_cell.length_b   1.000
_cell.length_c   1.000
_cell.angle_alpha   90.00
_cell.angle_beta   90.00
_cell.angle_gamma   90.00
#
_symmetry.space_group_name_H-M   'P 1'
#
loop_
_entity.id
_entity.type
_entity.pdbx_description
1 polymer ?
#
loop_
_entity_poly.entity_id
_entity_poly.type
_entity_poly.pdbx_seq_one_letter_code
_entity_poly.pdbx_strand_id
1 'polypeptide(L)'
;MTARTPTSRDLGLGHRDHPLLGRRVVDHGHGDRIGVLRAIAPDSKDNPFNLVVAVPDTPPVAWLAPPGGGREWTTAPEAIEEVTP
;
A
#
# COMPACT_ATOMS: atom_id res chain seq x y z
N MET A 1 -24.00 -4.60 13.81
CA MET A 1 -22.75 -4.32 14.55
C MET A 1 -21.68 -4.00 13.52
N THR A 2 -21.43 -2.72 13.25
CA THR A 2 -20.40 -2.29 12.28
C THR A 2 -19.10 -2.12 13.05
N ALA A 3 -18.13 -3.01 12.81
CA ALA A 3 -16.80 -2.85 13.35
C ALA A 3 -16.21 -1.52 12.83
N ARG A 4 -15.91 -0.59 13.73
CA ARG A 4 -15.13 0.61 13.38
C ARG A 4 -13.71 0.12 13.15
N THR A 5 -13.35 -0.10 11.88
CA THR A 5 -11.96 -0.30 11.48
C THR A 5 -11.16 0.87 12.04
N PRO A 6 -10.07 0.66 12.79
CA PRO A 6 -9.24 1.78 13.24
C PRO A 6 -8.82 2.54 11.99
N THR A 7 -9.31 3.78 11.85
CA THR A 7 -8.97 4.63 10.72
C THR A 7 -7.49 4.97 10.82
N SER A 8 -6.67 4.27 10.04
CA SER A 8 -5.31 4.70 9.70
C SER A 8 -5.30 6.21 9.50
N ARG A 9 -4.41 6.90 10.21
CA ARG A 9 -4.31 8.36 10.16
C ARG A 9 -4.10 8.82 8.72
N ASP A 10 -4.88 9.79 8.27
CA ASP A 10 -4.68 10.43 6.95
C ASP A 10 -3.39 11.26 6.96
N LEU A 11 -2.55 11.06 5.95
CA LEU A 11 -1.26 11.73 5.76
C LEU A 11 -1.30 12.78 4.63
N GLY A 12 -2.46 13.02 4.03
CA GLY A 12 -2.65 13.89 2.87
C GLY A 12 -2.44 13.19 1.53
N LEU A 13 -3.01 13.76 0.46
CA LEU A 13 -2.88 13.26 -0.92
C LEU A 13 -3.24 11.76 -1.06
N GLY A 14 -4.26 11.31 -0.33
CA GLY A 14 -4.72 9.91 -0.33
C GLY A 14 -3.84 8.93 0.45
N HIS A 15 -2.72 9.39 1.04
CA HIS A 15 -1.85 8.54 1.82
C HIS A 15 -2.43 8.28 3.21
N ARG A 16 -2.28 7.05 3.69
CA ARG A 16 -2.71 6.61 5.02
C ARG A 16 -1.53 6.05 5.79
N ASP A 17 -1.54 6.28 7.09
CA ASP A 17 -0.56 5.72 8.01
C ASP A 17 -0.73 4.20 8.17
N HIS A 18 0.37 3.51 8.42
CA HIS A 18 0.37 2.07 8.67
C HIS A 18 1.58 1.68 9.53
N PRO A 19 1.41 0.82 10.56
CA PRO A 19 2.50 0.46 11.48
C PRO A 19 3.69 -0.22 10.80
N LEU A 20 3.46 -0.82 9.62
CA LEU A 20 4.48 -1.49 8.83
C LEU A 20 5.18 -0.56 7.81
N LEU A 21 4.85 0.74 7.74
CA LEU A 21 5.54 1.66 6.82
C LEU A 21 7.06 1.61 7.08
N GLY A 22 7.83 1.46 6.00
CA GLY A 22 9.28 1.32 6.03
C GLY A 22 9.80 -0.06 6.43
N ARG A 23 8.93 -1.02 6.79
CA ARG A 23 9.31 -2.37 7.21
C ARG A 23 9.27 -3.37 6.05
N ARG A 24 9.99 -4.47 6.23
CA ARG A 24 9.86 -5.66 5.36
C ARG A 24 8.54 -6.37 5.67
N VAL A 25 7.79 -6.66 4.61
CA VAL A 25 6.53 -7.39 4.69
C VAL A 25 6.53 -8.55 3.70
N VAL A 26 5.81 -9.61 4.05
CA VAL A 26 5.40 -10.66 3.12
C VAL A 26 4.08 -10.24 2.46
N ASP A 27 3.97 -10.42 1.16
CA ASP A 27 2.76 -10.18 0.37
C ASP A 27 2.14 -11.50 -0.06
N HIS A 28 1.06 -11.89 0.62
CA HIS A 28 0.34 -13.13 0.34
C HIS A 28 -0.43 -13.06 -1.00
N GLY A 29 -0.75 -11.85 -1.50
CA GLY A 29 -1.41 -11.66 -2.79
C GLY A 29 -0.53 -12.03 -3.99
N HIS A 30 0.80 -12.10 -3.78
CA HIS A 30 1.79 -12.42 -4.83
C HIS A 30 2.65 -13.64 -4.48
N GLY A 31 2.09 -14.64 -3.80
CA GLY A 31 2.78 -15.89 -3.50
C GLY A 31 3.91 -15.72 -2.50
N ASP A 32 3.63 -15.02 -1.40
CA ASP A 32 4.55 -14.74 -0.29
C ASP A 32 5.80 -13.97 -0.71
N ARG A 33 5.65 -13.10 -1.72
CA ARG A 33 6.73 -12.24 -2.19
C ARG A 33 7.10 -11.22 -1.11
N ILE A 34 8.39 -11.05 -0.85
CA ILE A 34 8.87 -10.09 0.16
C ILE A 34 9.16 -8.73 -0.47
N GLY A 35 8.66 -7.67 0.17
CA GLY A 35 8.90 -6.26 -0.19
C GLY A 35 9.07 -5.36 1.03
N VAL A 36 9.37 -4.08 0.80
CA VAL A 36 9.33 -3.03 1.83
C VAL A 36 8.06 -2.21 1.61
N LEU A 37 7.24 -2.04 2.64
CA LEU A 37 6.04 -1.20 2.54
C LEU A 37 6.43 0.28 2.45
N ARG A 38 6.07 0.93 1.35
CA ARG A 38 6.41 2.34 1.07
C ARG A 38 5.26 3.30 1.32
N ALA A 39 4.03 2.89 0.99
CA ALA A 39 2.83 3.70 1.17
C ALA A 39 1.57 2.85 1.24
N ILE A 40 0.55 3.36 1.92
CA ILE A 40 -0.85 2.98 1.74
C ILE A 40 -1.54 4.14 1.03
N ALA A 41 -1.83 4.00 -0.26
CA ALA A 41 -2.42 5.07 -1.07
C ALA A 41 -3.18 4.51 -2.29
N PRO A 42 -4.18 5.22 -2.84
CA PRO A 42 -4.89 4.84 -4.06
C PRO A 42 -3.93 4.52 -5.22
N ASP A 43 -4.25 3.49 -5.99
CA ASP A 43 -3.54 3.24 -7.25
C ASP A 43 -4.02 4.24 -8.31
N SER A 44 -3.08 4.87 -9.01
CA SER A 44 -3.36 5.85 -10.08
C SER A 44 -3.30 5.23 -11.48
N LYS A 45 -3.11 3.91 -11.61
CA LYS A 45 -2.99 3.22 -12.91
C LYS A 45 -4.21 3.41 -13.83
N ASP A 46 -5.38 3.70 -13.27
CA ASP A 46 -6.59 3.96 -14.06
C ASP A 46 -6.72 5.43 -14.51
N ASN A 47 -5.69 6.26 -14.32
CA ASN A 47 -5.69 7.64 -14.81
C ASN A 47 -5.22 7.71 -16.27
N PRO A 48 -6.12 7.91 -17.24
CA PRO A 48 -5.77 7.90 -18.67
C PRO A 48 -4.85 9.06 -19.09
N PHE A 49 -4.69 10.09 -18.25
CA PHE A 49 -3.89 11.27 -18.56
C PHE A 49 -2.50 11.25 -17.93
N ASN A 50 -2.18 10.22 -17.14
CA ASN A 50 -0.91 10.08 -16.41
C ASN A 50 -0.52 11.34 -15.58
N LEU A 51 -1.53 12.16 -15.25
CA LEU A 51 -1.42 13.41 -14.50
C LEU A 51 -2.30 13.30 -13.27
N VAL A 52 -1.69 13.17 -12.09
CA VAL A 52 -2.42 13.16 -10.83
C VAL A 52 -2.81 14.60 -10.46
N VAL A 53 -3.85 15.12 -11.11
CA VAL A 53 -4.45 16.44 -10.82
C VAL A 53 -5.42 16.39 -9.64
N ALA A 54 -5.80 15.19 -9.21
CA ALA A 54 -6.61 14.92 -8.03
C ALA A 54 -6.23 13.55 -7.42
N VAL A 55 -6.52 13.36 -6.14
CA VAL A 55 -6.40 12.05 -5.48
C VAL A 55 -7.44 11.11 -6.11
N PRO A 56 -7.06 9.93 -6.61
CA PRO A 56 -8.02 8.97 -7.15
C PRO A 56 -9.05 8.54 -6.11
N ASP A 57 -10.31 8.47 -6.52
CA ASP A 57 -11.40 7.90 -5.71
C ASP A 57 -11.42 6.36 -5.84
N THR A 58 -10.29 5.74 -5.50
CA THR A 58 -10.14 4.28 -5.45
C THR A 58 -9.69 3.85 -4.06
N PRO A 59 -10.05 2.62 -3.62
CA PRO A 59 -9.56 2.09 -2.35
C PRO A 59 -8.03 2.13 -2.31
N PRO A 60 -7.41 2.45 -1.16
CA PRO A 60 -5.96 2.46 -1.06
C PRO A 60 -5.39 1.06 -1.22
N VAL A 61 -4.20 0.99 -1.80
CA VAL A 61 -3.41 -0.23 -1.93
C VAL A 61 -2.09 -0.08 -1.17
N ALA A 62 -1.48 -1.20 -0.83
CA ALA A 62 -0.12 -1.24 -0.32
C ALA A 62 0.88 -1.19 -1.48
N TRP A 63 1.73 -0.16 -1.48
CA TRP A 63 2.84 -0.02 -2.43
C TRP A 63 4.10 -0.65 -1.85
N LEU A 64 4.61 -1.68 -2.52
CA LEU A 64 5.76 -2.46 -2.09
C LEU A 64 6.95 -2.25 -3.03
N ALA A 65 8.11 -1.92 -2.44
CA ALA A 65 9.38 -1.85 -3.15
C ALA A 65 10.14 -3.18 -3.01
N PRO A 66 10.79 -3.69 -4.07
CA PRO A 66 11.68 -4.84 -3.95
C PRO A 66 12.89 -4.49 -3.07
N PRO A 67 13.38 -5.39 -2.19
CA PRO A 67 14.50 -5.09 -1.30
C PRO A 67 15.81 -4.71 -2.02
N GLY A 68 16.02 -5.22 -3.25
CA GLY A 68 17.17 -4.89 -4.10
C GLY A 68 16.93 -3.75 -5.10
N GLY A 69 15.80 -3.04 -5.00
CA GLY A 69 15.35 -2.09 -6.01
C GLY A 69 14.67 -2.74 -7.21
N GLY A 70 14.18 -1.92 -8.13
CA GLY A 70 13.40 -2.35 -9.29
C GLY A 70 11.99 -1.78 -9.27
N ARG A 71 11.08 -2.43 -10.01
CA ARG A 71 9.70 -1.95 -10.15
C ARG A 71 8.88 -2.30 -8.92
N GLU A 72 8.26 -1.29 -8.31
CA GLU A 72 7.27 -1.45 -7.26
C GLU A 72 6.05 -2.23 -7.75
N TRP A 73 5.32 -2.84 -6.82
CA TRP A 73 4.03 -3.46 -7.10
C TRP A 73 3.02 -3.09 -6.03
N THR A 74 1.74 -3.31 -6.33
CA THR A 74 0.63 -3.00 -5.44
C THR A 74 -0.09 -4.27 -5.01
N THR A 75 -0.54 -4.32 -3.76
CA THR A 75 -1.35 -5.41 -3.20
C THR A 75 -2.41 -4.85 -2.24
N ALA A 76 -3.33 -5.69 -1.78
CA ALA A 76 -4.31 -5.28 -0.78
C ALA A 76 -3.61 -5.01 0.58
N PRO A 77 -3.93 -3.93 1.31
CA PRO A 77 -3.32 -3.64 2.62
C PRO A 77 -3.48 -4.78 3.64
N GLU A 78 -4.55 -5.56 3.54
CA GLU A 78 -4.81 -6.73 4.38
C GLU A 78 -4.03 -7.99 3.97
N ALA A 79 -3.39 -7.99 2.80
CA ALA A 79 -2.59 -9.11 2.30
C ALA A 79 -1.12 -9.04 2.71
N ILE A 80 -0.73 -8.02 3.49
CA ILE A 80 0.64 -7.85 3.97
C ILE A 80 0.79 -8.17 5.45
N GLU A 81 1.88 -8.86 5.78
CA GLU A 81 2.26 -9.17 7.15
C GLU A 81 3.72 -8.79 7.40
N GLU A 82 4.07 -8.39 8.62
CA GLU A 82 5.48 -8.14 8.99
C GLU A 82 6.29 -9.42 8.85
N VAL A 83 7.49 -9.33 8.27
CA VAL A 83 8.44 -10.45 8.32
C VAL A 83 8.98 -10.53 9.75
N THR A 84 8.42 -11.42 10.57
CA THR A 84 9.02 -11.75 11.87
C THR A 84 10.36 -12.47 11.68
N PRO A 85 11.38 -12.14 12.49
CA PRO A 85 12.69 -12.80 12.46
C PRO A 85 12.63 -14.26 12.93
#